data_AF-A0A6N7GBB0-F1
#
_entry.id   AF-A0A6N7GBB0-F1
#
_cell.length_a   1.000
_cell.length_b   1.000
_cell.length_c   1.000
_cell.angle_alpha   90.00
_cell.angle_beta   90.00
_cell.angle_gamma   90.00
#
_symmetry.space_group_name_H-M   'P 1'
#
loop_
_entity.id
_entity.type
_entity.pdbx_description
1 polymer ?
#
loop_
_entity_poly.entity_id
_entity_poly.type
_entity_poly.pdbx_seq_one_letter_code
_entity_poly.pdbx_strand_id
1 'polypeptide(L)'
;MADALGVTLAEVLGVERKGSLALAARVMTAPGQDETAPARRRVRQVLEAEAALTDAVGLLPARPSSAGTTVLERVRLEGLANAVTAAGGARLAEMVREELGLGRAPISDLPALLERHFGLGAVTWPVGKTVSGLCAHGADVALMLVSSSFPVGHQRFTAAHEFAHHLLGDPREVIIESDVFAVSTPPERRANAFAAALLMPADGLREVVSGRPVDDVVLAELMREFGVSYTALLYRLADHAVRLMSTAARDNWLQRAPTSVLRIAGDPAPAELTRPGEARRVPPRLLAAAQQGYQNGRVGLGLLAALLDEDADSLYTRLAGDGTTPPAIHDDMADL
;
A
#
# COMPACT_ATOMS: atom_id res chain seq x y z
N MET A 1 21.40 27.40 8.22
CA MET A 1 21.75 26.04 8.71
C MET A 1 20.67 25.01 8.37
N ALA A 2 19.38 25.29 8.59
CA ALA A 2 18.26 24.40 8.23
C ALA A 2 18.20 24.05 6.72
N ASP A 3 18.26 25.05 5.83
CA ASP A 3 18.23 24.82 4.37
C ASP A 3 19.43 24.02 3.82
N ALA A 4 20.57 24.01 4.53
CA ALA A 4 21.76 23.29 4.11
C ALA A 4 21.75 21.80 4.49
N LEU A 5 20.85 21.40 5.39
CA LEU A 5 20.76 20.05 5.93
C LEU A 5 19.47 19.33 5.50
N GLY A 6 18.60 19.98 4.71
CA GLY A 6 17.32 19.40 4.28
C GLY A 6 16.34 19.14 5.42
N VAL A 7 16.55 19.77 6.59
CA VAL A 7 15.68 19.66 7.77
C VAL A 7 14.96 20.98 8.01
N THR A 8 13.69 20.87 8.38
CA THR A 8 12.80 21.95 8.74
C THR A 8 13.21 22.60 10.06
N LEU A 9 12.84 23.88 10.26
CA LEU A 9 13.10 24.60 11.52
C LEU A 9 12.47 23.91 12.74
N ALA A 10 11.39 23.14 12.55
CA ALA A 10 10.75 22.36 13.61
C ALA A 10 11.63 21.18 14.09
N GLU A 11 12.34 20.52 13.18
CA GLU A 11 13.30 19.45 13.51
C GLU A 11 14.53 20.01 14.24
N VAL A 12 14.98 21.22 13.86
CA VAL A 12 16.07 21.94 14.53
C VAL A 12 15.71 22.32 15.97
N LEU A 13 14.43 22.57 16.23
CA LEU A 13 13.92 22.94 17.57
C LEU A 13 13.50 21.74 18.42
N GLY A 14 13.66 20.50 17.93
CA GLY A 14 13.29 19.29 18.66
C GLY A 14 11.79 19.14 18.94
N VAL A 15 10.94 19.91 18.24
CA VAL A 15 9.48 19.82 18.37
C VAL A 15 8.99 18.84 17.30
N GLU A 16 9.09 17.54 17.59
CA GLU A 16 8.33 16.54 16.84
C GLU A 16 6.84 16.82 17.08
N ARG A 17 6.17 17.40 16.08
CA ARG A 17 4.70 17.36 16.07
C ARG A 17 4.31 15.90 15.86
N LYS A 18 3.71 15.28 16.87
CA LYS A 18 3.30 13.86 16.85
C LYS A 18 1.87 13.70 16.34
N GLY A 19 1.57 12.52 15.81
CA GLY A 19 0.22 12.13 15.39
C GLY A 19 -0.16 12.54 13.97
N SER A 20 -1.35 12.11 13.54
CA SER A 20 -1.79 12.17 12.14
C SER A 20 -1.88 13.58 11.57
N LEU A 21 -2.27 14.59 12.37
CA LEU A 21 -2.36 15.98 11.89
C LEU A 21 -0.99 16.59 11.53
N ALA A 22 0.05 16.22 12.27
CA ALA A 22 1.40 16.66 11.99
C ALA A 22 1.93 16.06 10.68
N LEU A 23 1.67 14.75 10.48
CA LEU A 23 2.00 14.04 9.26
C LEU A 23 1.23 14.63 8.06
N ALA A 24 -0.05 14.97 8.24
CA ALA A 24 -0.89 15.58 7.22
C ALA A 24 -0.31 16.91 6.71
N ALA A 25 0.17 17.76 7.62
CA ALA A 25 0.81 19.03 7.25
C ALA A 25 2.09 18.80 6.43
N ARG A 26 2.92 17.84 6.84
CA ARG A 26 4.17 17.49 6.15
C ARG A 26 3.95 16.94 4.75
N VAL A 27 2.92 16.10 4.56
CA VAL A 27 2.53 15.57 3.24
C VAL A 27 2.25 16.70 2.25
N MET A 28 1.66 17.81 2.70
CA MET A 28 1.37 18.96 1.84
C MET A 28 2.59 19.84 1.54
N THR A 29 3.59 19.87 2.44
CA THR A 29 4.83 20.62 2.23
C THR A 29 5.89 19.83 1.47
N ALA A 30 5.69 18.52 1.29
CA ALA A 30 6.64 17.66 0.60
C ALA A 30 6.83 18.12 -0.86
N PRO A 31 8.09 18.21 -1.33
CA PRO A 31 8.38 18.63 -2.70
C PRO A 31 7.72 17.68 -3.69
N GLY A 32 7.04 18.24 -4.69
CA GLY A 32 6.37 17.45 -5.73
C GLY A 32 5.65 18.35 -6.72
N GLN A 33 5.56 17.92 -7.97
CA GLN A 33 4.89 18.64 -9.05
C GLN A 33 3.38 18.75 -8.77
N ASP A 34 2.69 19.71 -9.41
CA ASP A 34 1.24 19.90 -9.27
C ASP A 34 0.44 18.63 -9.53
N GLU A 35 0.93 17.75 -10.41
CA GLU A 35 0.31 16.47 -10.75
C GLU A 35 0.26 15.47 -9.58
N THR A 36 1.11 15.63 -8.55
CA THR A 36 1.09 14.80 -7.33
C THR A 36 0.06 15.27 -6.29
N ALA A 37 -0.57 16.43 -6.52
CA ALA A 37 -1.51 17.03 -5.59
C ALA A 37 -2.75 16.15 -5.28
N PRO A 38 -3.36 15.40 -6.22
CA PRO A 38 -4.47 14.49 -5.89
C PRO A 38 -4.10 13.45 -4.83
N ALA A 39 -2.94 12.79 -4.96
CA ALA A 39 -2.47 11.81 -4.00
C ALA A 39 -2.19 12.43 -2.63
N ARG A 40 -1.45 13.55 -2.60
CA ARG A 40 -1.15 14.27 -1.34
C ARG A 40 -2.41 14.75 -0.62
N ARG A 41 -3.37 15.33 -1.36
CA ARG A 41 -4.66 15.74 -0.78
C ARG A 41 -5.41 14.56 -0.18
N ARG A 42 -5.43 13.41 -0.86
CA ARG A 42 -6.15 12.24 -0.36
C ARG A 42 -5.53 11.67 0.91
N VAL A 43 -4.20 11.55 0.94
CA VAL A 43 -3.44 11.13 2.14
C VAL A 43 -3.70 12.11 3.29
N ARG A 44 -3.66 13.42 3.02
CA ARG A 44 -3.98 14.46 4.01
C ARG A 44 -5.38 14.28 4.61
N GLN A 45 -6.41 14.10 3.78
CA GLN A 45 -7.79 13.90 4.23
C GLN A 45 -7.93 12.69 5.14
N VAL A 46 -7.28 11.57 4.81
CA VAL A 46 -7.34 10.35 5.63
C VAL A 46 -6.64 10.56 6.98
N LEU A 47 -5.50 11.25 7.00
CA LEU A 47 -4.78 11.58 8.24
C LEU A 47 -5.55 12.60 9.10
N GLU A 48 -6.20 13.59 8.50
CA GLU A 48 -7.10 14.53 9.19
C GLU A 48 -8.31 13.80 9.80
N ALA A 49 -8.90 12.85 9.06
CA ALA A 49 -9.98 12.01 9.57
C ALA A 49 -9.53 11.14 10.75
N GLU A 50 -8.34 10.54 10.68
CA GLU A 50 -7.79 9.77 11.81
C GLU A 50 -7.59 10.64 13.06
N ALA A 51 -7.06 11.86 12.90
CA ALA A 51 -6.91 12.80 14.00
C ALA A 51 -8.27 13.14 14.63
N ALA A 52 -9.27 13.47 13.81
CA ALA A 52 -10.62 13.76 14.28
C ALA A 52 -11.28 12.55 14.98
N LEU A 53 -11.04 11.33 14.52
CA LEU A 53 -11.52 10.11 15.18
C LEU A 53 -10.80 9.86 16.51
N THR A 54 -9.51 10.22 16.61
CA THR A 54 -8.77 10.15 17.86
C THR A 54 -9.42 11.04 18.91
N ASP A 55 -9.75 12.28 18.53
CA ASP A 55 -10.37 13.26 19.43
C ASP A 55 -11.83 12.90 19.77
N ALA A 56 -12.62 12.48 18.79
CA ALA A 56 -14.06 12.27 18.96
C ALA A 56 -14.42 10.93 19.64
N VAL A 57 -13.67 9.86 19.34
CA VAL A 57 -13.99 8.51 19.80
C VAL A 57 -12.86 7.81 20.54
N GLY A 58 -11.72 8.49 20.77
CA GLY A 58 -10.57 7.90 21.47
C GLY A 58 -9.88 6.82 20.64
N LEU A 59 -9.89 6.97 19.30
CA LEU A 59 -9.25 6.02 18.39
C LEU A 59 -7.75 5.88 18.72
N LEU A 60 -7.31 4.66 19.05
CA LEU A 60 -5.90 4.39 19.33
C LEU A 60 -5.11 4.20 18.04
N PRO A 61 -3.82 4.61 18.00
CA PRO A 61 -2.92 4.33 16.88
C PRO A 61 -2.85 2.83 16.56
N ALA A 62 -2.70 2.52 15.27
CA ALA A 62 -2.46 1.15 14.85
C ALA A 62 -1.11 0.66 15.41
N ARG A 63 -1.07 -0.59 15.87
CA ARG A 63 0.14 -1.19 16.43
C ARG A 63 0.51 -2.45 15.64
N PRO A 64 1.81 -2.70 15.44
CA PRO A 64 2.26 -3.98 14.91
C PRO A 64 1.78 -5.15 15.79
N SER A 65 1.52 -6.28 15.14
CA SER A 65 1.38 -7.58 15.83
C SER A 65 2.72 -8.02 16.43
N SER A 66 2.72 -9.04 17.29
CA SER A 66 3.96 -9.63 17.82
C SER A 66 4.95 -10.02 16.72
N ALA A 67 4.49 -10.74 15.68
CA ALA A 67 5.33 -11.14 14.55
C ALA A 67 5.86 -9.94 13.75
N GLY A 68 5.03 -8.90 13.57
CA GLY A 68 5.48 -7.67 12.90
C GLY A 68 6.48 -6.88 13.74
N THR A 69 6.32 -6.84 15.07
CA THR A 69 7.32 -6.29 15.99
C THR A 69 8.64 -7.04 15.84
N THR A 70 8.62 -8.38 15.80
CA THR A 70 9.83 -9.19 15.59
C THR A 70 10.53 -8.85 14.28
N VAL A 71 9.79 -8.70 13.17
CA VAL A 71 10.37 -8.25 11.89
C VAL A 71 11.04 -6.88 12.05
N LEU A 72 10.36 -5.89 12.61
CA LEU A 72 10.89 -4.53 12.78
C LEU A 72 12.15 -4.51 13.66
N GLU A 73 12.17 -5.30 14.73
CA GLU A 73 13.35 -5.49 15.59
C GLU A 73 14.51 -6.13 14.85
N ARG A 74 14.26 -7.19 14.07
CA ARG A 74 15.30 -7.86 13.26
C ARG A 74 15.86 -6.93 12.18
N VAL A 75 15.03 -6.14 11.50
CA VAL A 75 15.50 -5.14 10.52
C VAL A 75 16.51 -4.19 11.16
N ARG A 76 16.21 -3.71 12.37
CA ARG A 76 17.08 -2.82 13.13
C ARG A 76 18.38 -3.53 13.58
N LEU A 77 18.27 -4.71 14.18
CA LEU A 77 19.40 -5.43 14.76
C LEU A 77 20.36 -5.98 13.69
N GLU A 78 19.83 -6.47 12.58
CA GLU A 78 20.62 -7.01 11.46
C GLU A 78 21.15 -5.90 10.54
N GLY A 79 20.82 -4.63 10.79
CA GLY A 79 21.29 -3.49 10.02
C GLY A 79 20.85 -3.52 8.54
N LEU A 80 19.69 -4.11 8.25
CA LEU A 80 19.21 -4.31 6.88
C LEU A 80 18.94 -2.99 6.14
N ALA A 81 18.68 -1.91 6.88
CA ALA A 81 18.60 -0.55 6.35
C ALA A 81 19.90 -0.12 5.63
N ASN A 82 21.06 -0.62 6.06
CA ASN A 82 22.37 -0.32 5.45
C ASN A 82 22.71 -1.22 4.26
N ALA A 83 22.04 -2.38 4.14
CA ALA A 83 22.25 -3.33 3.06
C ALA A 83 21.41 -2.94 1.82
N VAL A 84 21.82 -1.88 1.12
CA VAL A 84 21.08 -1.27 -0.01
C VAL A 84 21.24 -2.07 -1.33
N THR A 85 21.19 -3.40 -1.26
CA THR A 85 21.34 -4.28 -2.41
C THR A 85 20.04 -5.00 -2.73
N ALA A 86 19.88 -5.45 -3.98
CA ALA A 86 18.74 -6.28 -4.38
C ALA A 86 18.67 -7.58 -3.55
N ALA A 87 19.82 -8.20 -3.27
CA ALA A 87 19.90 -9.38 -2.40
C ALA A 87 19.41 -9.07 -0.96
N GLY A 88 19.72 -7.88 -0.44
CA GLY A 88 19.19 -7.42 0.85
C GLY A 88 17.67 -7.30 0.86
N GLY A 89 17.08 -6.80 -0.24
CA GLY A 89 15.63 -6.73 -0.42
C GLY A 89 14.97 -8.11 -0.45
N ALA A 90 15.54 -9.05 -1.21
CA ALA A 90 15.05 -10.42 -1.27
C ALA A 90 15.12 -11.12 0.10
N ARG A 91 16.23 -10.97 0.84
CA ARG A 91 16.38 -11.51 2.20
C ARG A 91 15.37 -10.91 3.17
N LEU A 92 15.09 -9.61 3.07
CA LEU A 92 14.07 -8.97 3.89
C LEU A 92 12.67 -9.55 3.61
N ALA A 93 12.35 -9.81 2.34
CA ALA A 93 11.09 -10.44 1.98
C ALA A 93 10.98 -11.88 2.52
N GLU A 94 12.05 -12.67 2.44
CA GLU A 94 12.11 -14.01 3.02
C GLU A 94 11.89 -13.99 4.53
N MET A 95 12.56 -13.07 5.25
CA MET A 95 12.36 -12.85 6.69
C MET A 95 10.90 -12.52 7.00
N VAL A 96 10.28 -11.58 6.27
CA VAL A 96 8.86 -11.24 6.47
C VAL A 96 7.97 -12.46 6.27
N ARG A 97 8.22 -13.25 5.21
CA ARG A 97 7.42 -14.46 4.94
C ARG A 97 7.60 -15.53 6.02
N GLU A 98 8.81 -15.67 6.56
CA GLU A 98 9.13 -16.60 7.65
C GLU A 98 8.42 -16.21 8.95
N GLU A 99 8.62 -14.97 9.41
CA GLU A 99 8.07 -14.48 10.68
C GLU A 99 6.53 -14.44 10.68
N LEU A 100 5.92 -14.19 9.52
CA LEU A 100 4.47 -14.19 9.34
C LEU A 100 3.90 -15.58 8.97
N GLY A 101 4.73 -16.61 8.80
CA GLY A 101 4.28 -17.95 8.45
C GLY A 101 3.57 -18.05 7.09
N LEU A 102 3.94 -17.21 6.12
CA LEU A 102 3.28 -17.14 4.81
C LEU A 102 3.64 -18.31 3.87
N GLY A 103 4.68 -19.07 4.21
CA GLY A 103 5.14 -20.21 3.42
C GLY A 103 5.44 -19.83 1.96
N ARG A 104 4.90 -20.60 1.01
CA ARG A 104 5.09 -20.42 -0.45
C ARG A 104 3.86 -19.89 -1.18
N ALA A 105 2.73 -19.80 -0.48
CA ALA A 105 1.45 -19.42 -1.04
C ALA A 105 1.41 -17.93 -1.42
N PRO A 106 0.56 -17.55 -2.40
CA PRO A 106 0.32 -16.15 -2.70
C PRO A 106 -0.33 -15.42 -1.51
N ILE A 107 -0.07 -14.12 -1.40
CA ILE A 107 -0.72 -13.26 -0.39
C ILE A 107 -2.05 -12.78 -0.98
N SER A 108 -3.18 -13.24 -0.42
CA SER A 108 -4.51 -12.90 -0.91
C SER A 108 -4.82 -11.41 -0.76
N ASP A 109 -4.79 -10.89 0.47
CA ASP A 109 -5.04 -9.48 0.80
C ASP A 109 -3.80 -8.85 1.46
N LEU A 110 -2.93 -8.29 0.61
CA LEU A 110 -1.72 -7.60 1.07
C LEU A 110 -2.07 -6.39 1.95
N PRO A 111 -2.96 -5.45 1.56
CA PRO A 111 -3.38 -4.35 2.43
C PRO A 111 -3.79 -4.78 3.84
N ALA A 112 -4.66 -5.80 3.97
CA ALA A 112 -5.09 -6.28 5.28
C ALA A 112 -3.96 -6.91 6.09
N LEU A 113 -3.03 -7.62 5.45
CA LEU A 113 -1.84 -8.18 6.09
C LEU A 113 -0.97 -7.06 6.66
N LEU A 114 -0.72 -6.00 5.88
CA LEU A 114 0.13 -4.88 6.30
C LEU A 114 -0.48 -4.11 7.48
N GLU A 115 -1.78 -3.84 7.43
CA GLU A 115 -2.52 -3.20 8.51
C GLU A 115 -2.49 -4.02 9.79
N ARG A 116 -2.73 -5.33 9.68
CA ARG A 116 -2.76 -6.25 10.82
C ARG A 116 -1.40 -6.39 11.49
N HIS A 117 -0.35 -6.59 10.69
CA HIS A 117 0.94 -7.00 11.24
C HIS A 117 1.87 -5.84 11.52
N PHE A 118 1.77 -4.73 10.77
CA PHE A 118 2.71 -3.61 10.86
C PHE A 118 2.07 -2.29 11.28
N GLY A 119 0.73 -2.23 11.39
CA GLY A 119 0.03 -0.98 11.69
C GLY A 119 0.12 0.05 10.55
N LEU A 120 0.55 -0.36 9.36
CA LEU A 120 0.61 0.47 8.17
C LEU A 120 -0.78 0.55 7.53
N GLY A 121 -1.44 1.71 7.66
CA GLY A 121 -2.73 1.95 7.02
C GLY A 121 -2.60 1.89 5.50
N ALA A 122 -3.53 1.22 4.81
CA ALA A 122 -3.50 1.09 3.36
C ALA A 122 -4.73 1.74 2.69
N VAL A 123 -4.47 2.75 1.86
CA VAL A 123 -5.49 3.42 1.05
C VAL A 123 -5.32 3.00 -0.41
N THR A 124 -6.42 2.68 -1.07
CA THR A 124 -6.44 2.48 -2.54
C THR A 124 -7.40 3.50 -3.12
N TRP A 125 -6.92 4.36 -4.02
CA TRP A 125 -7.73 5.48 -4.52
C TRP A 125 -7.40 5.85 -5.97
N PRO A 126 -8.38 6.24 -6.81
CA PRO A 126 -8.10 6.77 -8.14
C PRO A 126 -7.51 8.17 -8.04
N VAL A 127 -6.18 8.28 -8.12
CA VAL A 127 -5.45 9.57 -8.04
C VAL A 127 -4.79 9.96 -9.37
N GLY A 128 -5.12 9.25 -10.45
CA GLY A 128 -4.53 9.44 -11.77
C GLY A 128 -3.33 8.53 -12.01
N LYS A 129 -2.68 8.71 -13.18
CA LYS A 129 -1.59 7.86 -13.67
C LYS A 129 -0.19 8.45 -13.46
N THR A 130 -0.08 9.62 -12.84
CA THR A 130 1.22 10.25 -12.55
C THR A 130 1.86 9.69 -11.28
N VAL A 131 1.05 9.21 -10.33
CA VAL A 131 1.52 8.65 -9.05
C VAL A 131 0.99 7.23 -8.95
N SER A 132 1.91 6.28 -8.84
CA SER A 132 1.61 4.88 -8.57
C SER A 132 1.39 4.66 -7.07
N GLY A 133 2.26 5.24 -6.23
CA GLY A 133 2.25 5.08 -4.77
C GLY A 133 2.68 6.35 -4.03
N LEU A 134 2.20 6.47 -2.80
CA LEU A 134 2.68 7.46 -1.83
C LEU A 134 2.71 6.83 -0.45
N CYS A 135 3.85 6.91 0.24
CA CYS A 135 3.97 6.45 1.61
C CYS A 135 4.33 7.60 2.55
N ALA A 136 3.63 7.69 3.69
CA ALA A 136 3.78 8.74 4.68
C ALA A 136 3.95 8.13 6.08
N HIS A 137 5.06 8.43 6.74
CA HIS A 137 5.39 7.89 8.06
C HIS A 137 5.67 9.00 9.08
N GLY A 138 5.20 8.79 10.30
CA GLY A 138 5.55 9.54 11.50
C GLY A 138 5.78 8.58 12.67
N ALA A 139 6.09 9.11 13.85
CA ALA A 139 6.45 8.31 15.02
C ALA A 139 5.38 7.27 15.41
N ASP A 140 4.10 7.65 15.35
CA ASP A 140 2.97 6.84 15.82
C ASP A 140 1.93 6.55 14.72
N VAL A 141 2.19 6.97 13.47
CA VAL A 141 1.24 6.86 12.36
C VAL A 141 1.98 6.52 11.08
N ALA A 142 1.46 5.54 10.34
CA ALA A 142 1.98 5.15 9.03
C ALA A 142 0.81 4.90 8.09
N LEU A 143 0.86 5.53 6.91
CA LEU A 143 -0.18 5.43 5.89
C LEU A 143 0.47 5.33 4.51
N MET A 144 0.05 4.36 3.73
CA MET A 144 0.34 4.30 2.30
C MET A 144 -0.92 4.52 1.47
N LEU A 145 -0.74 5.12 0.30
CA LEU A 145 -1.73 5.23 -0.75
C LEU A 145 -1.20 4.54 -2.01
N VAL A 146 -2.05 3.71 -2.61
CA VAL A 146 -1.80 3.07 -3.90
C VAL A 146 -2.84 3.54 -4.90
N SER A 147 -2.41 3.98 -6.08
CA SER A 147 -3.32 4.46 -7.10
C SER A 147 -4.09 3.31 -7.74
N SER A 148 -5.42 3.37 -7.68
CA SER A 148 -6.28 2.38 -8.34
C SER A 148 -6.26 2.51 -9.87
N SER A 149 -5.76 3.65 -10.40
CA SER A 149 -5.72 3.98 -11.83
C SER A 149 -4.72 3.14 -12.66
N PHE A 150 -4.18 2.07 -12.05
CA PHE A 150 -3.33 1.06 -12.67
C PHE A 150 -3.95 -0.34 -12.53
N PRO A 151 -3.53 -1.33 -13.34
CA PRO A 151 -4.01 -2.71 -13.18
C PRO A 151 -3.64 -3.31 -11.82
N VAL A 152 -4.43 -4.28 -11.34
CA VAL A 152 -4.29 -4.85 -9.98
C VAL A 152 -2.89 -5.37 -9.67
N GLY A 153 -2.21 -5.99 -10.64
CA GLY A 153 -0.85 -6.49 -10.47
C GLY A 153 0.19 -5.39 -10.27
N HIS A 154 -0.02 -4.20 -10.86
CA HIS A 154 0.79 -3.02 -10.61
C HIS A 154 0.52 -2.50 -9.20
N GLN A 155 -0.75 -2.34 -8.82
CA GLN A 155 -1.14 -1.87 -7.49
C GLN A 155 -0.52 -2.72 -6.37
N ARG A 156 -0.57 -4.05 -6.52
CA ARG A 156 0.00 -5.00 -5.55
C ARG A 156 1.52 -4.87 -5.46
N PHE A 157 2.20 -4.70 -6.59
CA PHE A 157 3.64 -4.48 -6.61
C PHE A 157 4.03 -3.16 -5.93
N THR A 158 3.33 -2.07 -6.24
CA THR A 158 3.52 -0.77 -5.57
C THR A 158 3.28 -0.88 -4.07
N ALA A 159 2.19 -1.51 -3.62
CA ALA A 159 1.93 -1.72 -2.20
C ALA A 159 3.09 -2.45 -1.49
N ALA A 160 3.64 -3.49 -2.11
CA ALA A 160 4.78 -4.21 -1.56
C ALA A 160 6.09 -3.39 -1.61
N HIS A 161 6.25 -2.53 -2.62
CA HIS A 161 7.38 -1.61 -2.74
C HIS A 161 7.38 -0.56 -1.62
N GLU A 162 6.26 0.14 -1.43
CA GLU A 162 6.09 1.13 -0.37
C GLU A 162 6.24 0.51 1.02
N PHE A 163 5.77 -0.75 1.17
CA PHE A 163 6.00 -1.50 2.39
C PHE A 163 7.49 -1.78 2.66
N ALA A 164 8.31 -2.00 1.63
CA ALA A 164 9.76 -2.13 1.80
C ALA A 164 10.35 -0.86 2.41
N HIS A 165 9.99 0.30 1.84
CA HIS A 165 10.41 1.61 2.35
C HIS A 165 9.97 1.85 3.79
N HIS A 166 8.76 1.43 4.15
CA HIS A 166 8.26 1.46 5.52
C HIS A 166 9.13 0.65 6.47
N LEU A 167 9.41 -0.62 6.15
CA LEU A 167 10.24 -1.48 7.00
C LEU A 167 11.65 -0.94 7.19
N LEU A 168 12.23 -0.37 6.14
CA LEU A 168 13.61 0.09 6.12
C LEU A 168 13.80 1.47 6.75
N GLY A 169 12.71 2.16 7.10
CA GLY A 169 12.75 3.49 7.69
C GLY A 169 13.49 4.48 6.79
N ASP A 170 13.32 4.36 5.46
CA ASP A 170 14.05 5.21 4.53
C ASP A 170 13.79 6.69 4.85
N PRO A 171 14.82 7.56 4.80
CA PRO A 171 14.83 8.90 5.43
C PRO A 171 13.84 9.89 4.81
N ARG A 172 13.05 9.44 3.83
CA ARG A 172 11.96 10.20 3.24
C ARG A 172 10.68 9.84 3.98
N GLU A 173 10.33 10.75 4.85
CA GLU A 173 9.05 10.82 5.54
C GLU A 173 7.82 10.78 4.61
N VAL A 174 7.98 11.24 3.37
CA VAL A 174 7.00 11.16 2.29
C VAL A 174 7.71 10.69 1.02
N ILE A 175 7.32 9.54 0.49
CA ILE A 175 7.83 8.97 -0.77
C ILE A 175 6.70 9.06 -1.79
N ILE A 176 6.99 9.54 -3.00
CA ILE A 176 6.03 9.64 -4.10
C ILE A 176 6.67 8.98 -5.32
N GLU A 177 6.04 7.92 -5.83
CA GLU A 177 6.57 7.17 -6.96
C GLU A 177 5.68 7.30 -8.19
N SER A 178 6.29 7.73 -9.29
CA SER A 178 5.61 7.86 -10.59
C SER A 178 5.64 6.56 -11.40
N ASP A 179 6.80 5.89 -11.41
CA ASP A 179 6.99 4.58 -12.05
C ASP A 179 7.99 3.74 -11.26
N VAL A 180 7.45 2.77 -10.52
CA VAL A 180 8.19 1.82 -9.67
C VAL A 180 9.23 1.02 -10.48
N PHE A 181 9.04 0.88 -11.80
CA PHE A 181 9.92 0.12 -12.68
C PHE A 181 11.02 0.95 -13.36
N ALA A 182 10.96 2.29 -13.31
CA ALA A 182 11.89 3.17 -14.02
C ALA A 182 13.09 3.64 -13.18
N VAL A 183 12.96 3.68 -11.85
CA VAL A 183 13.99 4.25 -10.97
C VAL A 183 15.06 3.22 -10.59
N SER A 184 16.33 3.55 -10.84
CA SER A 184 17.47 2.62 -10.68
C SER A 184 18.41 2.98 -9.52
N THR A 185 17.95 3.74 -8.53
CA THR A 185 18.82 3.97 -7.36
C THR A 185 18.93 2.69 -6.51
N PRO A 186 20.02 2.49 -5.75
CA PRO A 186 20.15 1.28 -4.93
C PRO A 186 18.97 1.02 -3.98
N PRO A 187 18.41 2.02 -3.24
CA PRO A 187 17.22 1.80 -2.40
C PRO A 187 16.01 1.29 -3.16
N GLU A 188 15.75 1.86 -4.34
CA GLU A 188 14.63 1.52 -5.22
C GLU A 188 14.79 0.10 -5.78
N ARG A 189 16.02 -0.26 -6.17
CA ARG A 189 16.32 -1.65 -6.60
C ARG A 189 16.13 -2.65 -5.45
N ARG A 190 16.46 -2.26 -4.21
CA ARG A 190 16.21 -3.08 -3.02
C ARG A 190 14.73 -3.23 -2.75
N ALA A 191 13.95 -2.15 -2.80
CA ALA A 191 12.50 -2.18 -2.62
C ALA A 191 11.81 -2.99 -3.72
N ASN A 192 12.24 -2.85 -4.98
CA ASN A 192 11.79 -3.69 -6.10
C ASN A 192 12.09 -5.18 -5.89
N ALA A 193 13.30 -5.51 -5.42
CA ALA A 193 13.66 -6.89 -5.13
C ALA A 193 12.85 -7.46 -3.95
N PHE A 194 12.60 -6.65 -2.92
CA PHE A 194 11.70 -7.00 -1.82
C PHE A 194 10.29 -7.27 -2.32
N ALA A 195 9.70 -6.35 -3.07
CA ALA A 195 8.34 -6.46 -3.59
C ALA A 195 8.17 -7.73 -4.45
N ALA A 196 9.13 -7.98 -5.34
CA ALA A 196 9.13 -9.16 -6.19
C ALA A 196 9.25 -10.46 -5.38
N ALA A 197 10.14 -10.52 -4.39
CA ALA A 197 10.34 -11.72 -3.58
C ALA A 197 9.19 -11.97 -2.58
N LEU A 198 8.58 -10.92 -2.04
CA LEU A 198 7.45 -11.02 -1.12
C LEU A 198 6.22 -11.55 -1.83
N LEU A 199 5.91 -11.01 -3.02
CA LEU A 199 4.73 -11.39 -3.80
C LEU A 199 4.92 -12.73 -4.53
N MET A 200 6.14 -13.01 -4.99
CA MET A 200 6.45 -14.18 -5.82
C MET A 200 7.66 -14.94 -5.21
N PRO A 201 7.44 -15.74 -4.15
CA PRO A 201 8.49 -16.55 -3.55
C PRO A 201 9.01 -17.57 -4.58
N ALA A 202 10.34 -17.74 -4.63
CA ALA A 202 10.97 -18.56 -5.68
C ALA A 202 10.44 -20.00 -5.69
N ASP A 203 10.22 -20.59 -4.51
CA ASP A 203 9.69 -21.95 -4.40
C ASP A 203 8.23 -22.04 -4.81
N GLY A 204 7.40 -21.02 -4.54
CA GLY A 204 6.02 -20.98 -5.01
C GLY A 204 5.94 -20.91 -6.53
N LEU A 205 6.80 -20.11 -7.17
CA LEU A 205 6.90 -20.07 -8.63
C LEU A 205 7.31 -21.43 -9.20
N ARG A 206 8.31 -22.09 -8.61
CA ARG A 206 8.77 -23.42 -9.04
C ARG A 206 7.70 -24.48 -8.90
N GLU A 207 6.92 -24.41 -7.83
CA GLU A 207 5.82 -25.33 -7.55
C GLU A 207 4.72 -25.20 -8.61
N VAL A 208 4.32 -23.97 -8.95
CA VAL A 208 3.34 -23.74 -10.03
C VAL A 208 3.91 -24.17 -11.38
N VAL A 209 5.14 -23.77 -11.72
CA VAL A 209 5.75 -24.20 -12.99
C VAL A 209 5.84 -25.73 -13.06
N SER A 210 6.17 -26.41 -11.96
CA SER A 210 6.23 -27.87 -11.85
C SER A 210 7.05 -28.54 -12.97
N GLY A 211 8.14 -27.90 -13.40
CA GLY A 211 9.01 -28.39 -14.48
C GLY A 211 8.45 -28.25 -15.91
N ARG A 212 7.25 -27.66 -16.07
CA ARG A 212 6.67 -27.34 -17.38
C ARG A 212 7.47 -26.22 -18.07
N PRO A 213 7.49 -26.16 -19.41
CA PRO A 213 8.04 -25.00 -20.11
C PRO A 213 7.24 -23.75 -19.75
N VAL A 214 7.92 -22.61 -19.61
CA VAL A 214 7.27 -21.32 -19.38
C VAL A 214 6.72 -20.80 -20.71
N ASP A 215 5.47 -21.14 -20.98
CA ASP A 215 4.69 -20.73 -22.16
C ASP A 215 3.55 -19.75 -21.77
N ASP A 216 2.69 -19.42 -22.73
CA ASP A 216 1.55 -18.51 -22.53
C ASP A 216 0.63 -18.97 -21.39
N VAL A 217 0.37 -20.29 -21.29
CA VAL A 217 -0.54 -20.88 -20.29
C VAL A 217 0.07 -20.77 -18.91
N VAL A 218 1.33 -21.17 -18.75
CA VAL A 218 2.05 -21.09 -17.46
C VAL A 218 2.20 -19.64 -17.00
N LEU A 219 2.45 -18.70 -17.91
CA LEU A 219 2.51 -17.28 -17.57
C LEU A 219 1.16 -16.74 -17.08
N ALA A 220 0.06 -17.12 -17.73
CA ALA A 220 -1.28 -16.73 -17.30
C ALA A 220 -1.64 -17.32 -15.92
N GLU A 221 -1.33 -18.59 -15.69
CA GLU A 221 -1.50 -19.25 -14.39
C GLU A 221 -0.73 -18.54 -13.28
N LEU A 222 0.55 -18.22 -13.51
CA LEU A 222 1.40 -17.50 -12.53
C LEU A 222 0.89 -16.08 -12.25
N MET A 223 0.45 -15.36 -13.30
CA MET A 223 -0.13 -14.01 -13.13
C MET A 223 -1.39 -14.06 -12.26
N ARG A 224 -2.25 -15.07 -12.46
CA ARG A 224 -3.48 -15.28 -11.69
C ARG A 224 -3.19 -15.70 -10.25
N GLU A 225 -2.35 -16.71 -10.07
CA GLU A 225 -2.03 -17.28 -8.75
C GLU A 225 -1.43 -16.22 -7.82
N PHE A 226 -0.41 -15.49 -8.29
CA PHE A 226 0.27 -14.49 -7.46
C PHE A 226 -0.38 -13.10 -7.51
N GLY A 227 -1.32 -12.88 -8.44
CA GLY A 227 -1.99 -11.60 -8.65
C GLY A 227 -1.00 -10.50 -9.03
N VAL A 228 -0.11 -10.77 -10.00
CA VAL A 228 0.99 -9.87 -10.38
C VAL A 228 0.88 -9.42 -11.82
N SER A 229 1.54 -8.31 -12.15
CA SER A 229 1.60 -7.85 -13.53
C SER A 229 2.50 -8.75 -14.37
N TYR A 230 2.19 -8.84 -15.65
CA TYR A 230 3.00 -9.57 -16.63
C TYR A 230 4.47 -9.15 -16.58
N THR A 231 4.74 -7.85 -16.59
CA THR A 231 6.08 -7.29 -16.53
C THR A 231 6.82 -7.72 -15.25
N ALA A 232 6.19 -7.56 -14.08
CA ALA A 232 6.81 -7.95 -12.80
C ALA A 232 7.13 -9.45 -12.76
N LEU A 233 6.22 -10.29 -13.26
CA LEU A 233 6.43 -11.73 -13.35
C LEU A 233 7.63 -12.07 -14.24
N LEU A 234 7.72 -11.48 -15.43
CA LEU A 234 8.84 -11.75 -16.36
C LEU A 234 10.19 -11.39 -15.75
N TYR A 235 10.30 -10.23 -15.10
CA TYR A 235 11.52 -9.86 -14.39
C TYR A 235 11.84 -10.83 -13.26
N ARG A 236 10.83 -11.27 -12.50
CA ARG A 236 11.03 -12.23 -11.41
C ARG A 236 11.45 -13.61 -11.91
N LEU A 237 10.89 -14.12 -13.01
CA LEU A 237 11.27 -15.42 -13.57
C LEU A 237 12.72 -15.44 -14.07
N ALA A 238 13.20 -14.29 -14.56
CA ALA A 238 14.57 -14.11 -15.01
C ALA A 238 15.57 -13.73 -13.89
N ASP A 239 15.08 -13.49 -12.67
CA ASP A 239 15.91 -13.14 -11.53
C ASP A 239 16.88 -14.27 -11.15
N HIS A 240 18.07 -13.89 -10.65
CA HIS A 240 19.12 -14.84 -10.31
C HIS A 240 18.76 -15.81 -9.18
N ALA A 241 17.81 -15.47 -8.30
CA ALA A 241 17.34 -16.37 -7.26
C ALA A 241 16.30 -17.40 -7.77
N VAL A 242 15.66 -17.12 -8.92
CA VAL A 242 14.56 -17.93 -9.47
C VAL A 242 15.04 -18.79 -10.64
N ARG A 243 15.63 -18.15 -11.66
CA ARG A 243 16.21 -18.77 -12.88
C ARG A 243 15.27 -19.71 -13.63
N LEU A 244 13.98 -19.39 -13.67
CA LEU A 244 12.98 -20.11 -14.48
C LEU A 244 12.92 -19.60 -15.92
N MET A 245 13.54 -18.46 -16.20
CA MET A 245 13.64 -17.84 -17.51
C MET A 245 15.03 -17.21 -17.70
N SER A 246 15.55 -17.19 -18.93
CA SER A 246 16.77 -16.43 -19.24
C SER A 246 16.44 -14.95 -19.48
N THR A 247 17.43 -14.06 -19.34
CA THR A 247 17.25 -12.63 -19.67
C THR A 247 16.84 -12.41 -21.13
N ALA A 248 17.42 -13.18 -22.06
CA ALA A 248 17.04 -13.13 -23.47
C ALA A 248 15.60 -13.59 -23.72
N ALA A 249 15.14 -14.65 -23.04
CA ALA A 249 13.76 -15.09 -23.12
C ALA A 249 12.79 -14.05 -22.55
N ARG A 250 13.13 -13.43 -21.41
CA ARG A 250 12.38 -12.31 -20.83
C ARG A 250 12.24 -11.17 -21.83
N ASP A 251 13.34 -10.75 -22.46
CA ASP A 251 13.33 -9.62 -23.39
C ASP A 251 12.49 -9.89 -24.63
N ASN A 252 12.42 -11.14 -25.09
CA ASN A 252 11.50 -11.57 -26.13
C ASN A 252 10.03 -11.50 -25.66
N TRP A 253 9.72 -12.04 -24.48
CA TRP A 253 8.38 -11.96 -23.91
C TRP A 253 7.90 -10.53 -23.67
N LEU A 254 8.80 -9.60 -23.29
CA LEU A 254 8.47 -8.19 -23.12
C LEU A 254 8.01 -7.50 -24.42
N GLN A 255 8.34 -8.06 -25.60
CA GLN A 255 7.82 -7.57 -26.88
C GLN A 255 6.36 -7.97 -27.14
N ARG A 256 5.80 -8.89 -26.34
CA ARG A 256 4.43 -9.37 -26.47
C ARG A 256 3.52 -8.62 -25.50
N ALA A 257 2.39 -8.13 -25.99
CA ALA A 257 1.40 -7.49 -25.13
C ALA A 257 0.76 -8.52 -24.17
N PRO A 258 0.54 -8.17 -22.89
CA PRO A 258 -0.02 -9.08 -21.88
C PRO A 258 -1.41 -9.60 -22.27
N THR A 259 -2.22 -8.76 -22.92
CA THR A 259 -3.55 -9.14 -23.42
C THR A 259 -3.48 -10.23 -24.49
N SER A 260 -2.41 -10.27 -25.29
CA SER A 260 -2.21 -11.31 -26.29
C SER A 260 -1.85 -12.65 -25.64
N VAL A 261 -0.98 -12.62 -24.63
CA VAL A 261 -0.57 -13.80 -23.84
C VAL A 261 -1.78 -14.43 -23.15
N LEU A 262 -2.55 -13.62 -22.41
CA LEU A 262 -3.74 -14.09 -21.69
C LEU A 262 -4.81 -14.64 -22.66
N ARG A 263 -4.98 -14.03 -23.84
CA ARG A 263 -5.90 -14.53 -24.87
C ARG A 263 -5.46 -15.88 -25.44
N ILE A 264 -4.17 -16.06 -25.70
CA ILE A 264 -3.63 -17.33 -26.22
C ILE A 264 -3.75 -18.43 -25.15
N ALA A 265 -3.54 -18.09 -23.89
CA ALA A 265 -3.73 -18.99 -22.75
C ALA A 265 -5.19 -19.37 -22.49
N GLY A 266 -6.16 -18.69 -23.12
CA GLY A 266 -7.58 -18.90 -22.84
C GLY A 266 -8.02 -18.41 -21.46
N ASP A 267 -7.37 -17.37 -20.92
CA ASP A 267 -7.73 -16.78 -19.64
C ASP A 267 -9.20 -16.30 -19.65
N PRO A 268 -9.99 -16.63 -18.61
CA PRO A 268 -11.43 -16.37 -18.62
C PRO A 268 -11.80 -14.88 -18.43
N ALA A 269 -10.90 -14.06 -17.87
CA ALA A 269 -11.22 -12.70 -17.48
C ALA A 269 -10.01 -11.73 -17.62
N PRO A 270 -9.34 -11.65 -18.78
CA PRO A 270 -8.04 -10.98 -18.92
C PRO A 270 -8.09 -9.49 -18.55
N ALA A 271 -9.28 -8.89 -18.63
CA ALA A 271 -9.53 -7.51 -18.23
C ALA A 271 -9.23 -7.27 -16.74
N GLU A 272 -9.46 -8.24 -15.86
CA GLU A 272 -9.21 -8.12 -14.42
C GLU A 272 -7.73 -7.92 -14.09
N LEU A 273 -6.84 -8.52 -14.90
CA LEU A 273 -5.39 -8.40 -14.71
C LEU A 273 -4.77 -7.22 -15.45
N THR A 274 -5.42 -6.71 -16.50
CA THR A 274 -4.82 -5.77 -17.46
C THR A 274 -5.46 -4.39 -17.50
N ARG A 275 -6.71 -4.23 -17.05
CA ARG A 275 -7.37 -2.93 -17.04
C ARG A 275 -7.14 -2.22 -15.70
N PRO A 276 -6.96 -0.89 -15.72
CA PRO A 276 -7.07 -0.06 -14.52
C PRO A 276 -8.39 -0.25 -13.79
N GLY A 277 -8.37 -0.04 -12.47
CA GLY A 277 -9.57 -0.02 -11.65
C GLY A 277 -9.93 1.38 -11.15
N GLU A 278 -11.06 1.46 -10.48
CA GLU A 278 -11.49 2.65 -9.71
C GLU A 278 -11.78 2.26 -8.26
N ALA A 279 -11.12 1.20 -7.79
CA ALA A 279 -11.29 0.67 -6.45
C ALA A 279 -10.96 1.75 -5.42
N ARG A 280 -11.88 1.89 -4.46
CA ARG A 280 -11.78 2.80 -3.32
C ARG A 280 -11.69 1.98 -2.05
N ARG A 281 -10.60 2.13 -1.32
CA ARG A 281 -10.35 1.45 -0.05
C ARG A 281 -9.74 2.43 0.94
N VAL A 282 -10.23 2.40 2.17
CA VAL A 282 -9.62 3.05 3.33
C VAL A 282 -9.33 2.00 4.40
N PRO A 283 -8.44 2.28 5.37
CA PRO A 283 -8.15 1.34 6.44
C PRO A 283 -9.42 0.93 7.21
N PRO A 284 -9.73 -0.37 7.36
CA PRO A 284 -10.95 -0.84 8.02
C PRO A 284 -11.11 -0.32 9.45
N ARG A 285 -10.00 -0.13 10.17
CA ARG A 285 -10.00 0.47 11.52
C ARG A 285 -10.60 1.89 11.51
N LEU A 286 -10.23 2.72 10.53
CA LEU A 286 -10.74 4.09 10.42
C LEU A 286 -12.22 4.09 10.03
N LEU A 287 -12.59 3.24 9.06
CA LEU A 287 -13.98 3.11 8.63
C LEU A 287 -14.89 2.66 9.77
N ALA A 288 -14.50 1.61 10.51
CA ALA A 288 -15.26 1.10 11.64
C ALA A 288 -15.41 2.15 12.75
N ALA A 289 -14.33 2.86 13.09
CA ALA A 289 -14.36 3.93 14.09
C ALA A 289 -15.27 5.09 13.66
N ALA A 290 -15.25 5.48 12.38
CA ALA A 290 -16.11 6.52 11.84
C ALA A 290 -17.59 6.10 11.85
N GLN A 291 -17.90 4.86 11.46
CA GLN A 291 -19.26 4.32 11.47
C GLN A 291 -19.82 4.23 12.89
N GLN A 292 -19.03 3.70 13.84
CA GLN A 292 -19.41 3.64 15.24
C GLN A 292 -19.55 5.03 15.86
N GLY A 293 -18.64 5.95 15.54
CA GLY A 293 -18.72 7.35 15.98
C GLY A 293 -19.99 8.03 15.51
N TYR A 294 -20.39 7.78 14.25
CA TYR A 294 -21.62 8.29 13.68
C TYR A 294 -22.88 7.71 14.34
N GLN A 295 -22.94 6.38 14.48
CA GLN A 295 -24.06 5.69 15.14
C GLN A 295 -24.26 6.15 16.59
N ASN A 296 -23.17 6.51 17.27
CA ASN A 296 -23.20 6.98 18.65
C ASN A 296 -23.27 8.52 18.78
N GLY A 297 -23.43 9.25 17.68
CA GLY A 297 -23.55 10.71 17.67
C GLY A 297 -22.29 11.50 18.05
N ARG A 298 -21.14 10.83 18.14
CA ARG A 298 -19.84 11.45 18.45
C ARG A 298 -19.15 12.05 17.23
N VAL A 299 -19.53 11.60 16.05
CA VAL A 299 -18.96 12.03 14.78
C VAL A 299 -20.09 12.40 13.82
N GLY A 300 -19.96 13.54 13.14
CA GLY A 300 -20.92 13.95 12.12
C GLY A 300 -20.74 13.19 10.80
N LEU A 301 -21.81 13.16 9.98
CA LEU A 301 -21.80 12.54 8.66
C LEU A 301 -20.68 13.08 7.74
N GLY A 302 -20.31 14.36 7.90
CA GLY A 302 -19.25 14.99 7.13
C GLY A 302 -17.88 14.32 7.26
N LEU A 303 -17.56 13.72 8.41
CA LEU A 303 -16.30 12.97 8.57
C LEU A 303 -16.34 11.67 7.75
N LEU A 304 -17.44 10.93 7.79
CA LEU A 304 -17.62 9.74 6.96
C LEU A 304 -17.60 10.08 5.47
N ALA A 305 -18.29 11.16 5.08
CA ALA A 305 -18.32 11.65 3.71
C ALA A 305 -16.90 12.01 3.22
N ALA A 306 -16.11 12.72 4.04
CA ALA A 306 -14.71 13.03 3.71
C ALA A 306 -13.82 11.77 3.65
N LEU A 307 -13.99 10.84 4.60
CA LEU A 307 -13.22 9.60 4.64
C LEU A 307 -13.55 8.69 3.45
N LEU A 308 -14.79 8.66 2.98
CA LEU A 308 -15.22 7.87 1.82
C LEU A 308 -15.16 8.63 0.50
N ASP A 309 -14.92 9.95 0.55
CA ASP A 309 -14.99 10.85 -0.61
C ASP A 309 -16.29 10.60 -1.40
N GLU A 310 -17.38 10.58 -0.64
CA GLU A 310 -18.76 10.43 -1.09
C GLU A 310 -19.52 11.72 -0.75
N ASP A 311 -20.49 12.07 -1.59
CA ASP A 311 -21.44 13.13 -1.29
C ASP A 311 -22.24 12.80 -0.01
N ALA A 312 -22.46 13.80 0.84
CA ALA A 312 -23.06 13.59 2.15
C ALA A 312 -24.52 13.12 2.05
N ASP A 313 -25.32 13.69 1.15
CA ASP A 313 -26.74 13.34 1.00
C ASP A 313 -26.90 11.91 0.47
N SER A 314 -26.05 11.54 -0.50
CA SER A 314 -25.97 10.20 -1.06
C SER A 314 -25.56 9.18 0.00
N LEU A 315 -24.54 9.51 0.79
CA LEU A 315 -24.04 8.68 1.88
C LEU A 315 -25.10 8.50 2.97
N TYR A 316 -25.81 9.56 3.36
CA TYR A 316 -26.89 9.49 4.34
C TYR A 316 -27.96 8.50 3.90
N THR A 317 -28.41 8.61 2.65
CA THR A 317 -29.45 7.73 2.09
C THR A 317 -29.00 6.27 2.11
N ARG A 318 -27.75 5.99 1.75
CA ARG A 318 -27.17 4.65 1.77
C ARG A 318 -27.10 4.08 3.19
N LEU A 319 -26.54 4.84 4.13
CA LEU A 319 -26.39 4.40 5.53
C LEU A 319 -27.75 4.17 6.20
N ALA A 320 -28.74 5.03 5.93
CA ALA A 320 -30.11 4.85 6.42
C ALA A 320 -30.74 3.57 5.87
N GLY A 321 -30.53 3.25 4.59
CA GLY A 321 -30.97 1.99 3.98
C GLY A 321 -30.33 0.75 4.60
N ASP A 322 -29.08 0.86 5.04
CA ASP A 322 -28.31 -0.20 5.72
C ASP A 322 -28.61 -0.28 7.23
N GLY A 323 -29.53 0.55 7.76
CA GLY A 323 -29.86 0.62 9.19
C GLY A 323 -28.79 1.32 10.05
N THR A 324 -27.78 1.92 9.44
CA THR A 324 -26.75 2.71 10.12
C THR A 324 -27.23 4.16 10.24
N THR A 325 -27.90 4.46 11.34
CA THR A 325 -28.45 5.80 11.62
C THR A 325 -27.78 6.42 12.84
N PRO A 326 -27.70 7.76 12.91
CA PRO A 326 -27.23 8.44 14.11
C PRO A 326 -28.28 8.26 15.23
N PRO A 327 -27.95 8.59 16.49
CA PRO A 327 -28.91 8.51 17.58
C PRO A 327 -30.14 9.37 17.26
N ALA A 328 -31.33 8.90 17.64
CA ALA A 328 -32.52 9.73 17.57
C ALA A 328 -32.27 11.02 18.38
N ILE A 329 -32.52 12.17 17.75
CA ILE A 329 -32.55 13.43 18.47
C ILE A 329 -33.78 13.37 19.38
N HIS A 330 -33.59 13.08 20.66
CA HIS A 330 -34.61 13.31 21.65
C HIS A 330 -34.68 14.81 21.88
N ASP A 331 -35.68 15.46 21.28
CA ASP A 331 -36.05 16.83 21.65
C ASP A 331 -36.54 16.81 23.11
N ASP A 332 -35.64 17.07 24.05
CA ASP A 332 -35.98 17.50 25.41
C ASP A 332 -36.49 18.96 25.37
N MET A 333 -37.56 19.19 24.59
CA MET A 333 -38.32 20.45 24.54
C MET A 333 -39.69 20.29 25.23
N ALA A 334 -39.81 19.36 26.18
CA ALA A 334 -41.03 19.13 26.95
C ALA A 334 -41.04 19.76 28.36
N ASP A 335 -39.92 20.36 28.83
CA ASP A 335 -39.82 20.99 30.16
C ASP A 335 -39.41 22.48 30.09
N LEU A 336 -40.16 23.30 29.33
CA LEU A 336 -40.18 24.76 29.46
C LEU A 336 -41.60 25.32 29.39
#